data_AF-A0A1A6H3P3-F1
#
_entry.id   AF-A0A1A6H3P3-F1
#
_cell.length_a   1.000
_cell.length_b   1.000
_cell.length_c   1.000
_cell.angle_alpha   90.00
_cell.angle_beta   90.00
_cell.angle_gamma   90.00
#
_symmetry.space_group_name_H-M   'P 1'
#
loop_
_entity.id
_entity.type
_entity.pdbx_description
1 polymer ?
#
loop_
_entity_poly.entity_id
_entity_poly.type
_entity_poly.pdbx_seq_one_letter_code
_entity_poly.pdbx_strand_id
1 'polypeptide(L)'
;MSNVKRLRPRLSAILFKLQFEEQVNNIKPDIMAVSTACEEMKKSKSFSKLLELVLLMGNYMNAGSRNAQTFGFDLSSLCKLGGKDENLISFDC
;
A
#
# COMPACT_ATOMS: atom_id res chain seq x y z
N MET A 1 -13.96 -50.25 9.14
CA MET A 1 -13.87 -49.04 8.28
C MET A 1 -13.16 -49.33 6.94
N SER A 2 -13.38 -50.49 6.30
CA SER A 2 -12.50 -51.00 5.23
C SER A 2 -13.12 -51.10 3.81
N ASN A 3 -14.34 -50.59 3.57
CA ASN A 3 -15.01 -50.75 2.26
C ASN A 3 -15.17 -49.46 1.43
N VAL A 4 -14.58 -48.33 1.85
CA VAL A 4 -14.65 -47.06 1.10
C VAL A 4 -13.33 -46.78 0.40
N LYS A 5 -13.30 -46.96 -0.92
CA LYS A 5 -12.12 -46.62 -1.76
C LYS A 5 -11.80 -45.12 -1.63
N ARG A 6 -10.50 -44.80 -1.49
CA ARG A 6 -9.95 -43.43 -1.40
C ARG A 6 -10.60 -42.56 -0.31
N LEU A 7 -10.91 -43.16 0.85
CA LEU A 7 -11.60 -42.47 1.95
C LEU A 7 -10.91 -41.16 2.39
N ARG A 8 -9.58 -41.17 2.57
CA ARG A 8 -8.81 -39.98 3.00
C ARG A 8 -8.88 -38.82 1.99
N PRO A 9 -8.60 -39.02 0.68
CA PRO A 9 -8.81 -37.97 -0.33
C PRO A 9 -10.25 -37.44 -0.36
N ARG A 10 -11.25 -38.32 -0.22
CA ARG A 10 -12.67 -37.92 -0.23
C ARG A 10 -13.02 -37.05 0.97
N LEU A 11 -12.57 -37.42 2.17
CA LEU A 11 -12.77 -36.61 3.37
C LEU A 11 -12.07 -35.25 3.27
N SER A 12 -10.86 -35.22 2.73
CA SER A 12 -10.11 -33.96 2.51
C SER A 12 -10.82 -33.05 1.50
N ALA A 13 -11.35 -33.61 0.42
CA ALA A 13 -12.12 -32.86 -0.56
C ALA A 13 -13.45 -32.33 -0.01
N ILE A 14 -14.13 -33.12 0.84
CA ILE A 14 -15.36 -32.69 1.53
C ILE A 14 -15.04 -31.56 2.51
N LEU A 15 -13.98 -31.69 3.31
CA LEU A 15 -13.53 -30.65 4.23
C LEU A 15 -13.18 -29.36 3.48
N PHE A 16 -12.41 -29.47 2.38
CA PHE A 16 -12.10 -28.33 1.53
C PHE A 16 -13.37 -27.68 0.98
N LYS A 17 -14.33 -28.47 0.47
CA LYS A 17 -15.60 -27.94 -0.03
C LYS A 17 -16.35 -27.15 1.03
N LEU A 18 -16.37 -27.63 2.28
CA LEU A 18 -17.04 -26.96 3.39
C LEU A 18 -16.33 -25.67 3.82
N GLN A 19 -15.00 -25.64 3.76
CA GLN A 19 -14.20 -24.47 4.18
C GLN A 19 -13.96 -23.46 3.05
N PHE A 20 -14.14 -23.85 1.78
CA PHE A 20 -13.75 -23.04 0.64
C PHE A 20 -14.40 -21.66 0.64
N GLU A 21 -15.70 -21.58 0.92
CA GLU A 21 -16.42 -20.32 0.94
C GLU A 21 -15.92 -19.39 2.06
N GLU A 22 -15.67 -19.94 3.25
CA GLU A 22 -15.07 -19.19 4.37
C GLU A 22 -13.68 -18.66 4.01
N GLN A 23 -12.82 -19.50 3.43
CA GLN A 23 -11.48 -19.11 3.02
C GLN A 23 -11.50 -17.98 1.97
N VAL A 24 -12.39 -18.08 0.98
CA VAL A 24 -12.57 -17.02 -0.02
C VAL A 24 -13.09 -15.74 0.61
N ASN A 25 -14.10 -15.83 1.48
CA ASN A 25 -14.68 -14.66 2.15
C ASN A 25 -13.70 -13.99 3.13
N ASN A 26 -12.72 -14.73 3.64
CA ASN A 26 -11.66 -14.18 4.48
C ASN A 26 -10.57 -13.46 3.66
N ILE A 27 -10.22 -13.97 2.47
CA ILE A 27 -9.14 -13.39 1.64
C ILE A 27 -9.64 -12.22 0.79
N LYS A 28 -10.88 -12.29 0.31
CA LYS A 28 -11.48 -11.27 -0.57
C LYS A 28 -11.43 -9.84 0.01
N PRO A 29 -11.78 -9.56 1.28
CA PRO A 29 -11.77 -8.19 1.80
C PRO A 29 -10.36 -7.58 1.80
N ASP A 30 -9.32 -8.36 2.08
CA ASP A 30 -7.94 -7.86 2.08
C ASP A 30 -7.50 -7.40 0.69
N ILE A 31 -7.82 -8.18 -0.33
CA ILE A 31 -7.55 -7.83 -1.73
C ILE A 31 -8.33 -6.57 -2.12
N MET A 32 -9.61 -6.52 -1.75
CA MET A 32 -10.45 -5.36 -2.04
C MET A 32 -9.93 -4.10 -1.33
N ALA A 33 -9.51 -4.19 -0.07
CA ALA A 33 -8.97 -3.07 0.69
C ALA A 33 -7.74 -2.46 0.01
N VAL A 34 -6.79 -3.30 -0.43
CA VAL A 34 -5.59 -2.83 -1.16
C VAL A 34 -5.98 -2.21 -2.51
N SER A 35 -6.86 -2.87 -3.27
CA SER A 35 -7.31 -2.36 -4.56
C SER A 35 -7.99 -1.00 -4.44
N THR A 36 -8.91 -0.86 -3.49
CA THR A 36 -9.64 0.37 -3.22
C THR A 36 -8.70 1.48 -2.75
N ALA A 37 -7.79 1.19 -1.81
CA ALA A 37 -6.82 2.17 -1.34
C ALA A 37 -5.94 2.70 -2.48
N CYS A 38 -5.40 1.81 -3.32
CA CYS A 38 -4.62 2.21 -4.50
C CYS A 38 -5.43 3.08 -5.48
N GLU A 39 -6.70 2.75 -5.68
CA GLU A 39 -7.57 3.49 -6.60
C GLU A 39 -7.96 4.87 -6.05
N GLU A 40 -8.28 4.96 -4.76
CA GLU A 40 -8.56 6.22 -4.07
C GLU A 40 -7.35 7.15 -4.08
N MET A 41 -6.15 6.63 -3.77
CA MET A 41 -4.91 7.39 -3.85
C MET A 41 -4.67 7.97 -5.25
N LYS A 42 -4.88 7.16 -6.30
CA LYS A 42 -4.70 7.59 -7.70
C LYS A 42 -5.75 8.60 -8.16
N LYS A 43 -7.00 8.47 -7.71
CA LYS A 43 -8.11 9.36 -8.10
C LYS A 43 -8.21 10.63 -7.26
N SER A 44 -7.57 10.67 -6.08
CA SER A 44 -7.65 11.80 -5.16
C SER A 44 -6.89 13.01 -5.70
N LYS A 45 -7.66 13.95 -6.28
CA LYS A 45 -7.13 15.26 -6.72
C LYS A 45 -6.51 16.06 -5.56
N SER A 46 -7.07 15.93 -4.36
CA SER A 46 -6.55 16.59 -3.16
C SER A 46 -5.17 16.07 -2.79
N PHE A 47 -4.97 14.75 -2.89
CA PHE A 47 -3.66 14.13 -2.65
C PHE A 47 -2.64 14.55 -3.71
N SER A 48 -3.01 14.56 -5.00
CA SER A 48 -2.11 15.04 -6.06
C SER A 48 -1.69 16.50 -5.83
N LYS A 49 -2.62 17.39 -5.47
CA LYS A 49 -2.31 18.79 -5.15
C LYS A 49 -1.37 18.92 -3.94
N LEU A 50 -1.54 18.06 -2.93
CA LEU A 50 -0.64 18.03 -1.79
C LEU A 50 0.78 17.65 -2.24
N LEU A 51 0.94 16.62 -3.08
CA LEU A 51 2.25 16.22 -3.61
C LEU A 51 2.90 17.35 -4.44
N GLU A 52 2.12 18.07 -5.24
CA GLU A 52 2.61 19.25 -5.99
C GLU A 52 3.11 20.36 -5.06
N LEU A 53 2.35 20.66 -3.99
CA LEU A 53 2.74 21.67 -3.01
C LEU A 53 4.02 21.27 -2.26
N VAL A 54 4.11 20.00 -1.88
CA VAL A 54 5.30 19.43 -1.22
C VAL A 54 6.51 19.49 -2.14
N LEU A 55 6.36 19.15 -3.44
CA LEU A 55 7.43 19.26 -4.43
C LEU A 55 7.87 20.72 -4.63
N LEU A 56 6.93 21.65 -4.71
CA LEU A 56 7.20 23.08 -4.85
C LEU A 56 8.00 23.60 -3.64
N MET A 57 7.55 23.28 -2.42
CA MET A 57 8.24 23.64 -1.19
C MET A 57 9.64 23.04 -1.13
N GLY A 58 9.78 21.74 -1.41
CA GLY A 58 11.08 21.06 -1.44
C GLY A 58 12.04 21.71 -2.43
N ASN A 59 11.59 21.99 -3.65
CA ASN A 59 12.42 22.66 -4.67
C ASN A 59 12.82 24.09 -4.28
N TYR A 60 11.94 24.82 -3.59
CA TYR A 60 12.25 26.16 -3.08
C TYR A 60 13.27 26.11 -1.94
N MET A 61 13.07 25.23 -0.95
CA MET A 61 13.96 25.08 0.21
C MET A 61 15.34 24.55 -0.19
N ASN A 62 15.41 23.68 -1.19
CA ASN A 62 16.65 23.08 -1.68
C ASN A 62 17.34 23.88 -2.79
N ALA A 63 16.92 25.12 -3.04
CA ALA A 63 17.50 25.97 -4.08
C ALA A 63 19.03 26.10 -3.87
N GLY A 64 19.82 25.78 -4.92
CA GLY A 64 21.29 25.80 -4.87
C GLY A 64 21.95 24.50 -4.40
N SER A 65 21.18 23.48 -4.03
CA SER A 65 21.71 22.13 -3.75
C SER A 65 21.63 21.21 -4.98
N ARG A 66 22.21 20.00 -4.88
CA ARG A 66 22.11 18.96 -5.92
C ARG A 66 20.65 18.53 -6.19
N ASN A 67 19.76 18.73 -5.22
CA ASN A 67 18.36 18.34 -5.26
C ASN A 67 17.43 19.52 -5.59
N ALA A 68 17.97 20.63 -6.11
CA ALA A 68 17.18 21.71 -6.66
C ALA A 68 16.50 21.29 -7.97
N GLN A 69 15.30 21.82 -8.25
CA GLN A 69 14.56 21.62 -9.51
C GLN A 69 14.24 20.16 -9.86
N THR A 70 13.93 19.34 -8.85
CA THR A 70 13.47 17.96 -9.05
C THR A 70 12.05 17.91 -9.61
N PHE A 71 11.75 16.85 -10.36
CA PHE A 71 10.42 16.61 -10.94
C PHE A 71 9.53 15.71 -10.05
N GLY A 72 10.07 15.19 -8.96
CA GLY A 72 9.38 14.27 -8.07
C GLY A 72 10.25 13.86 -6.88
N PHE A 73 9.65 13.14 -5.95
CA PHE A 73 10.28 12.63 -4.74
C PHE A 73 9.68 11.28 -4.36
N ASP A 74 10.39 10.51 -3.53
CA ASP A 74 9.86 9.24 -3.01
C ASP A 74 8.76 9.50 -1.98
N LEU A 75 7.64 8.76 -2.05
CA LEU A 75 6.51 8.96 -1.15
C LEU A 75 6.87 8.70 0.31
N SER A 76 7.90 7.88 0.56
CA SER A 76 8.46 7.66 1.89
C SER A 76 8.97 8.95 2.56
N SER A 77 9.35 9.95 1.77
CA SER A 77 9.77 11.27 2.27
C SER A 77 8.64 12.02 2.96
N LEU A 78 7.37 11.77 2.63
CA LEU A 78 6.23 12.34 3.38
C LEU A 78 6.22 11.91 4.84
N CYS A 79 6.68 10.69 5.14
CA CYS A 79 6.77 10.21 6.52
C CYS A 79 7.82 10.97 7.34
N LYS A 80 8.82 11.58 6.68
CA LYS A 80 9.87 12.38 7.32
C LYS A 80 9.38 13.78 7.70
N LEU A 81 8.37 14.32 7.00
CA LEU A 81 7.77 15.62 7.32
C LEU A 81 7.02 15.64 8.66
N GLY A 82 6.53 14.49 9.12
CA GLY A 82 5.71 14.38 10.34
C GLY A 82 6.46 14.50 11.67
N GLY A 83 7.79 14.61 11.64
CA GLY A 83 8.63 14.87 12.81
C GLY A 83 8.73 13.69 13.79
N LYS A 84 9.85 12.96 13.74
CA LYS A 84 10.41 12.29 14.93
C LYS A 84 11.78 12.82 15.34
N ASP A 85 12.41 13.65 14.50
CA ASP A 85 13.69 14.30 14.80
C ASP A 85 13.59 15.79 14.44
N GLU A 86 13.74 16.66 15.44
CA GLU A 86 13.57 18.13 15.35
C GLU A 86 14.72 18.85 14.61
N ASN A 87 15.65 18.12 14.00
CA ASN A 87 16.80 18.72 13.32
C ASN A 87 16.80 18.34 11.84
N LEU A 88 16.64 19.38 11.02
CA LEU A 88 16.73 19.42 9.56
C LEU A 88 15.53 18.79 8.84
N ILE A 89 14.54 19.63 8.53
CA ILE A 89 13.72 19.48 7.32
C ILE A 89 14.63 19.74 6.11
N SER A 90 15.66 18.91 5.94
CA SER A 90 16.26 18.72 4.64
C SER A 90 15.24 17.89 3.88
N PHE A 91 14.57 18.53 2.93
CA PHE A 91 13.90 17.79 1.88
C PHE A 91 14.98 17.06 1.08
N ASP A 92 15.47 15.94 1.59
CA ASP A 92 16.30 15.03 0.81
C ASP A 92 15.36 14.31 -0.18
N CYS A 93 14.86 15.06 -1.17
CA CYS A 93 14.36 14.52 -2.42
C CYS A 93 15.52 13.87 -3.18
#